data_AF-A0A7J8L5E8-F1
#
_entry.id   AF-A0A7J8L5E8-F1
#
_cell.length_a   1.000
_cell.length_b   1.000
_cell.length_c   1.000
_cell.angle_alpha   90.00
_cell.angle_beta   90.00
_cell.angle_gamma   90.00
#
_symmetry.space_group_name_H-M   'P 1'
#
loop_
_entity.id
_entity.type
_entity.pdbx_description
1 polymer ?
#
loop_
_entity_poly.entity_id
_entity_poly.type
_entity_poly.pdbx_seq_one_letter_code
_entity_poly.pdbx_strand_id
1 'polypeptide(L)'
;MALSMKASTNSPKPNFLIGENYHLSLKQSMEDLLAETHKKTPNFSGFIDKFHSLMQAKVDPPLESIWVYTALSFRSRNFEKGDPLNRLSIINDLFQLVSSCSSPCNSSKSIALLAPIVFEVYKLAVEVLGKDSRKVNKRIKSLVEVIIGYISMCCCKRFSEESENIDMDLVIPVEDLVSIWIDRNVNLQSFLPLVSNEICGMISERGFNVNYLAGVVMVEAFLLKLCLDLRIGIEGIVLEKELKSWAVASISSFHNFYFF
;
A
#
# COMPACT_ATOMS: atom_id res chain seq x y z
N MET A 1 10.19 -33.18 43.72
CA MET A 1 10.08 -33.59 42.31
C MET A 1 9.58 -32.40 41.52
N ALA A 2 10.47 -31.77 40.74
CA ALA A 2 10.13 -30.66 39.87
C ALA A 2 9.81 -31.21 38.46
N LEU A 3 8.61 -30.95 37.96
CA LEU A 3 8.22 -31.25 36.58
C LEU A 3 8.48 -30.01 35.73
N SER A 4 9.51 -30.07 34.90
CA SER A 4 9.81 -29.08 33.88
C SER A 4 8.96 -29.38 32.64
N MET A 5 8.00 -28.50 32.34
CA MET A 5 7.33 -28.47 31.04
C MET A 5 8.25 -27.78 30.03
N LYS A 6 8.84 -28.55 29.11
CA LYS A 6 9.43 -28.01 27.89
C LYS A 6 8.31 -27.80 26.86
N ALA A 7 7.89 -26.55 26.67
CA ALA A 7 7.13 -26.16 25.50
C ALA A 7 8.08 -26.13 24.30
N SER A 8 7.87 -27.04 23.34
CA SER A 8 8.53 -27.03 22.05
C SER A 8 7.90 -25.93 21.20
N THR A 9 8.53 -24.77 21.12
CA THR A 9 8.20 -23.74 20.13
C THR A 9 8.72 -24.19 18.77
N ASN A 10 7.85 -24.86 18.00
CA ASN A 10 8.08 -25.09 16.58
C ASN A 10 7.94 -23.75 15.85
N SER A 11 9.07 -23.09 15.57
CA SER A 11 9.11 -22.08 14.52
C SER A 11 8.88 -22.75 13.16
N PRO A 12 8.11 -22.15 12.23
CA PRO A 12 8.01 -22.68 10.87
C PRO A 12 9.40 -22.59 10.22
N LYS A 13 9.93 -23.72 9.78
CA LYS A 13 11.15 -23.73 8.96
C LYS A 13 10.82 -23.03 7.63
N PRO A 14 11.64 -22.07 7.17
CA PRO A 14 11.48 -21.53 5.82
C PRO A 14 11.61 -22.68 4.81
N ASN A 15 10.64 -22.78 3.89
CA ASN A 15 10.62 -23.79 2.83
C ASN A 15 11.83 -23.59 1.90
N PHE A 16 12.93 -24.29 2.19
CA PHE A 16 14.20 -24.22 1.47
C PHE A 16 14.08 -24.40 -0.06
N LEU A 17 13.03 -25.07 -0.53
CA LEU A 17 12.77 -25.32 -1.95
C LEU A 17 12.28 -24.10 -2.74
N ILE A 18 11.73 -23.09 -2.07
CA ILE A 18 11.29 -21.86 -2.74
C ILE A 18 12.50 -20.96 -3.07
N GLY A 19 13.62 -21.09 -2.36
CA GLY A 19 14.78 -20.19 -2.50
C GLY A 19 15.37 -20.14 -3.91
N GLU A 20 15.61 -21.31 -4.53
CA GLU A 20 16.27 -21.39 -5.84
C GLU A 20 15.34 -21.05 -7.03
N ASN A 21 14.02 -21.26 -6.87
CA ASN A 21 13.02 -21.04 -7.92
C ASN A 21 12.04 -19.91 -7.57
N TYR A 22 12.41 -19.02 -6.64
CA TYR A 22 11.52 -18.00 -6.10
C TYR A 22 10.90 -17.15 -7.20
N HIS A 23 11.75 -16.59 -8.06
CA HIS A 23 11.33 -15.65 -9.10
C HIS A 23 10.38 -16.30 -10.12
N LEU A 24 10.69 -17.54 -10.54
CA LEU A 24 9.81 -18.33 -11.40
C LEU A 24 8.48 -18.64 -10.73
N SER A 25 8.51 -19.01 -9.43
CA SER A 25 7.32 -19.33 -8.65
C SER A 25 6.43 -18.09 -8.46
N LEU A 26 7.01 -16.93 -8.20
CA LEU A 26 6.29 -15.66 -8.10
C LEU A 26 5.66 -15.30 -9.45
N LYS A 27 6.44 -15.30 -10.53
CA LYS A 27 5.95 -14.99 -11.88
C LYS A 27 4.79 -15.90 -12.29
N GLN A 28 4.94 -17.22 -12.17
CA GLN A 28 3.88 -18.17 -12.49
C GLN A 28 2.63 -17.93 -11.64
N SER A 29 2.81 -17.61 -10.35
CA SER A 29 1.68 -17.31 -9.46
C SER A 29 0.95 -16.03 -9.83
N MET A 30 1.66 -15.02 -10.33
CA MET A 30 1.05 -13.80 -10.86
C MET A 30 0.25 -14.10 -12.13
N GLU A 31 0.83 -14.83 -13.08
CA GLU A 31 0.16 -15.21 -14.33
C GLU A 31 -1.10 -16.05 -14.06
N ASP A 32 -1.00 -17.04 -13.18
CA ASP A 32 -2.12 -17.88 -12.74
C ASP A 32 -3.23 -17.02 -12.11
N LEU A 33 -2.87 -16.04 -11.26
CA LEU A 33 -3.81 -15.15 -10.59
C LEU A 33 -4.53 -14.22 -11.57
N LEU A 34 -3.79 -13.63 -12.52
CA LEU A 34 -4.37 -12.78 -13.56
C LEU A 34 -5.34 -13.57 -14.44
N ALA A 35 -4.98 -14.81 -14.79
CA ALA A 35 -5.86 -15.72 -15.52
C ALA A 35 -7.10 -16.12 -14.70
N GLU A 36 -6.96 -16.41 -13.41
CA GLU A 36 -8.08 -16.71 -12.51
C GLU A 36 -9.04 -15.53 -12.42
N THR A 37 -8.47 -14.34 -12.29
CA THR A 37 -9.26 -13.11 -12.23
C THR A 37 -10.14 -13.03 -13.48
N HIS A 38 -9.67 -13.44 -14.69
CA HIS A 38 -10.42 -13.39 -15.97
C HIS A 38 -11.66 -14.29 -16.04
N LYS A 39 -11.84 -15.19 -15.08
CA LYS A 39 -13.00 -16.08 -15.04
C LYS A 39 -14.27 -15.33 -14.63
N LYS A 40 -15.41 -15.82 -15.11
CA LYS A 40 -16.74 -15.28 -14.73
C LYS A 40 -17.03 -15.42 -13.23
N THR A 41 -16.47 -16.45 -12.60
CA THR A 41 -16.56 -16.71 -11.16
C THR A 41 -15.16 -17.01 -10.62
N PRO A 42 -14.37 -15.97 -10.28
CA PRO A 42 -13.01 -16.15 -9.78
C PRO A 42 -12.99 -16.85 -8.42
N ASN A 43 -12.06 -17.78 -8.21
CA ASN A 43 -11.80 -18.39 -6.91
C ASN A 43 -10.38 -18.06 -6.43
N PHE A 44 -10.30 -17.16 -5.45
CA PHE A 44 -9.04 -16.66 -4.91
C PHE A 44 -8.51 -17.43 -3.70
N SER A 45 -9.27 -18.39 -3.16
CA SER A 45 -8.94 -19.04 -1.88
C SER A 45 -7.57 -19.72 -1.89
N GLY A 46 -7.22 -20.43 -2.97
CA GLY A 46 -5.91 -21.07 -3.13
C GLY A 46 -4.73 -20.10 -3.30
N PHE A 47 -4.99 -18.84 -3.64
CA PHE A 47 -3.94 -17.85 -3.86
C PHE A 47 -3.49 -17.15 -2.58
N ILE A 48 -4.35 -17.04 -1.56
CA ILE A 48 -3.98 -16.38 -0.28
C ILE A 48 -2.81 -17.11 0.37
N ASP A 49 -2.92 -18.43 0.57
CA ASP A 49 -1.87 -19.24 1.20
C ASP A 49 -0.59 -19.30 0.35
N LYS A 50 -0.76 -19.32 -0.98
CA LYS A 50 0.36 -19.30 -1.94
C LYS A 50 1.16 -18.01 -1.81
N PHE A 51 0.50 -16.85 -1.88
CA PHE A 51 1.16 -15.55 -1.76
C PHE A 51 1.66 -15.25 -0.34
N HIS A 52 0.98 -15.74 0.70
CA HIS A 52 1.50 -15.71 2.06
C HIS A 52 2.84 -16.47 2.16
N SER A 53 2.91 -17.68 1.57
CA SER A 53 4.14 -18.49 1.56
C SER A 53 5.26 -17.83 0.75
N LEU A 54 4.95 -17.23 -0.40
CA LEU A 54 5.91 -16.48 -1.22
C LEU A 54 6.42 -15.24 -0.48
N MET A 55 5.55 -14.52 0.23
CA MET A 55 5.96 -13.36 1.03
C MET A 55 6.91 -13.79 2.17
N GLN A 56 6.58 -14.86 2.90
CA GLN A 56 7.38 -15.35 4.03
C GLN A 56 8.69 -16.05 3.63
N ALA A 57 8.88 -16.37 2.35
CA ALA A 57 10.08 -17.08 1.89
C ALA A 57 11.32 -16.17 1.75
N LYS A 58 11.17 -14.84 1.83
CA LYS A 58 12.27 -13.87 1.81
C LYS A 58 12.17 -12.92 3.00
N VAL A 59 13.33 -12.51 3.53
CA VAL A 59 13.41 -11.53 4.63
C VAL A 59 12.89 -10.17 4.18
N ASP A 60 13.31 -9.72 2.99
CA ASP A 60 12.73 -8.56 2.29
C ASP A 60 11.97 -9.07 1.05
N PRO A 61 10.66 -9.33 1.15
CA PRO A 61 9.88 -9.83 0.02
C PRO A 61 9.76 -8.80 -1.10
N PRO A 62 9.58 -9.24 -2.36
CA PRO A 62 9.25 -8.34 -3.46
C PRO A 62 7.89 -7.67 -3.22
N LEU A 63 7.76 -6.45 -3.75
CA LEU A 63 6.58 -5.61 -3.60
C LEU A 63 5.30 -6.39 -3.94
N GLU A 64 5.31 -7.10 -5.08
CA GLU A 64 4.17 -7.84 -5.63
C GLU A 64 3.67 -8.90 -4.67
N SER A 65 4.58 -9.61 -3.98
CA SER A 65 4.19 -10.68 -3.07
C SER A 65 3.37 -10.16 -1.89
N ILE A 66 3.81 -9.04 -1.30
CA ILE A 66 3.09 -8.36 -0.20
C ILE A 66 1.80 -7.75 -0.74
N TRP A 67 1.89 -7.06 -1.88
CA TRP A 67 0.78 -6.30 -2.43
C TRP A 67 -0.37 -7.21 -2.86
N VAL A 68 -0.07 -8.36 -3.44
CA VAL A 68 -1.08 -9.38 -3.79
C VAL A 68 -1.62 -10.09 -2.55
N TYR A 69 -0.76 -10.53 -1.64
CA TYR A 69 -1.22 -11.18 -0.40
C TYR A 69 -2.23 -10.30 0.36
N THR A 70 -1.91 -9.02 0.50
CA THR A 70 -2.77 -8.04 1.18
C THR A 70 -4.04 -7.75 0.38
N ALA A 71 -3.98 -7.70 -0.95
CA ALA A 71 -5.16 -7.55 -1.82
C ALA A 71 -6.15 -8.72 -1.65
N LEU A 72 -5.64 -9.96 -1.70
CA LEU A 72 -6.47 -11.16 -1.59
C LEU A 72 -7.09 -11.28 -0.19
N SER A 73 -6.29 -10.99 0.84
CA SER A 73 -6.75 -10.97 2.24
C SER A 73 -7.77 -9.86 2.52
N PHE A 74 -7.68 -8.75 1.79
CA PHE A 74 -8.65 -7.66 1.85
C PHE A 74 -9.95 -8.03 1.14
N ARG A 75 -9.86 -8.56 -0.10
CA ARG A 75 -11.01 -8.99 -0.90
C ARG A 75 -11.79 -10.16 -0.30
N SER A 76 -11.14 -11.02 0.49
CA SER A 76 -11.82 -12.10 1.21
C SER A 76 -12.71 -11.59 2.35
N ARG A 77 -12.60 -10.31 2.74
CA ARG A 77 -13.49 -9.70 3.71
C ARG A 77 -14.78 -9.30 2.99
N ASN A 78 -15.92 -9.65 3.58
CA ASN A 78 -17.22 -9.30 3.01
C ASN A 78 -17.45 -7.78 3.12
N PHE A 79 -17.33 -7.08 1.98
CA PHE A 79 -17.82 -5.72 1.82
C PHE A 79 -19.33 -5.75 1.61
N GLU A 80 -20.10 -5.94 2.68
CA GLU A 80 -21.50 -5.56 2.59
C GLU A 80 -21.55 -4.06 2.28
N LYS A 81 -22.31 -3.67 1.24
CA LYS A 81 -22.60 -2.25 0.95
C LYS A 81 -23.30 -1.67 2.18
N GLY A 82 -22.55 -1.02 3.06
CA GLY A 82 -23.02 -0.60 4.36
C GLY A 82 -22.03 0.34 5.06
N ASP A 83 -22.55 1.06 6.05
CA ASP A 83 -21.93 2.06 6.94
C ASP A 83 -20.47 2.49 6.61
N PRO A 84 -20.24 3.76 6.25
CA PRO A 84 -18.90 4.32 6.06
C PRO A 84 -17.90 4.06 7.19
N LEU A 85 -18.36 3.91 8.45
CA LEU A 85 -17.49 3.61 9.58
C LEU A 85 -17.01 2.15 9.59
N ASN A 86 -17.86 1.21 9.19
CA ASN A 86 -17.45 -0.19 9.02
C ASN A 86 -16.39 -0.29 7.91
N ARG A 87 -16.62 0.39 6.78
CA ARG A 87 -15.64 0.44 5.69
C ARG A 87 -14.33 1.09 6.13
N LEU A 88 -14.38 2.17 6.92
CA LEU A 88 -13.19 2.78 7.52
C LEU A 88 -12.43 1.81 8.42
N SER A 89 -13.13 1.01 9.23
CA SER A 89 -12.51 -0.02 10.07
C SER A 89 -11.78 -1.07 9.23
N ILE A 90 -12.40 -1.54 8.15
CA ILE A 90 -11.78 -2.52 7.24
C ILE A 90 -10.53 -1.93 6.55
N ILE A 91 -10.56 -0.66 6.15
CA ILE A 91 -9.39 0.03 5.59
C ILE A 91 -8.29 0.19 6.64
N ASN A 92 -8.64 0.50 7.89
CA ASN A 92 -7.67 0.56 8.98
C ASN A 92 -7.00 -0.80 9.21
N ASP A 93 -7.76 -1.90 9.18
CA ASP A 93 -7.18 -3.24 9.30
C ASP A 93 -6.25 -3.58 8.12
N LEU A 94 -6.58 -3.12 6.91
CA LEU A 94 -5.69 -3.25 5.76
C LEU A 94 -4.38 -2.47 5.99
N PHE A 95 -4.46 -1.24 6.50
CA PHE A 95 -3.27 -0.47 6.86
C PHE A 95 -2.42 -1.19 7.92
N GLN A 96 -3.03 -1.79 8.95
CA GLN A 96 -2.31 -2.58 9.95
C GLN A 96 -1.65 -3.83 9.35
N LEU A 97 -2.35 -4.53 8.44
CA LEU A 97 -1.80 -5.69 7.75
C LEU A 97 -0.59 -5.30 6.89
N VAL A 98 -0.74 -4.26 6.07
CA VAL A 98 0.33 -3.79 5.17
C VAL A 98 1.54 -3.30 5.95
N SER A 99 1.33 -2.47 6.98
CA SER A 99 2.43 -1.98 7.83
C SER A 99 3.15 -3.09 8.59
N SER A 100 2.45 -4.17 8.95
CA SER A 100 3.06 -5.36 9.55
C SER A 100 3.89 -6.15 8.54
N CYS A 101 3.35 -6.36 7.33
CA CYS A 101 4.05 -7.05 6.25
C CYS A 101 5.26 -6.29 5.70
N SER A 102 5.26 -4.94 5.79
CA SER A 102 6.35 -4.09 5.32
C SER A 102 7.42 -3.79 6.39
N SER A 103 7.24 -4.26 7.64
CA SER A 103 8.22 -4.08 8.71
C SER A 103 9.68 -4.41 8.35
N PRO A 104 9.97 -5.51 7.59
CA PRO A 104 11.34 -5.83 7.20
C PRO A 104 11.81 -5.10 5.93
N CYS A 105 10.93 -4.37 5.25
CA CYS A 105 11.23 -3.69 4.00
C CYS A 105 11.95 -2.36 4.21
N ASN A 106 12.64 -1.90 3.16
CA ASN A 106 13.17 -0.54 3.13
C ASN A 106 12.04 0.52 3.15
N SER A 107 12.44 1.78 3.38
CA SER A 107 11.49 2.88 3.60
C SER A 107 10.64 3.14 2.36
N SER A 108 11.24 3.15 1.18
CA SER A 108 10.53 3.38 -0.09
C SER A 108 9.49 2.29 -0.38
N LYS A 109 9.87 1.01 -0.26
CA LYS A 109 8.95 -0.11 -0.46
C LYS A 109 7.80 -0.07 0.55
N SER A 110 8.10 0.24 1.81
CA SER A 110 7.10 0.41 2.86
C SER A 110 6.08 1.50 2.55
N ILE A 111 6.52 2.62 1.99
CA ILE A 111 5.65 3.73 1.57
C ILE A 111 4.86 3.37 0.30
N ALA A 112 5.52 2.78 -0.71
CA ALA A 112 4.88 2.37 -1.96
C ALA A 112 3.71 1.40 -1.73
N LEU A 113 3.86 0.47 -0.77
CA LEU A 113 2.80 -0.48 -0.37
C LEU A 113 1.54 0.20 0.19
N LEU A 114 1.58 1.49 0.53
CA LEU A 114 0.41 2.24 1.02
C LEU A 114 -0.53 2.70 -0.11
N ALA A 115 -0.11 2.64 -1.38
CA ALA A 115 -0.91 3.06 -2.52
C ALA A 115 -2.39 2.58 -2.48
N PRO A 116 -2.70 1.29 -2.27
CA PRO A 116 -4.08 0.82 -2.24
C PRO A 116 -4.87 1.34 -1.04
N ILE A 117 -4.21 1.60 0.09
CA ILE A 117 -4.85 2.15 1.29
C ILE A 117 -5.28 3.59 0.99
N VAL A 118 -4.37 4.40 0.44
CA VAL A 118 -4.67 5.79 0.08
C VAL A 118 -5.82 5.84 -0.92
N PHE A 119 -5.82 4.96 -1.92
CA PHE A 119 -6.91 4.83 -2.89
C PHE A 119 -8.26 4.46 -2.23
N GLU A 120 -8.29 3.48 -1.32
CA GLU A 120 -9.52 3.11 -0.61
C GLU A 120 -10.04 4.24 0.29
N VAL A 121 -9.15 4.95 0.99
CA VAL A 121 -9.51 6.13 1.79
C VAL A 121 -10.07 7.24 0.90
N TYR A 122 -9.46 7.49 -0.26
CA TYR A 122 -9.98 8.45 -1.24
C TYR A 122 -11.41 8.08 -1.68
N LYS A 123 -11.65 6.82 -2.08
CA LYS A 123 -12.98 6.35 -2.48
C LYS A 123 -14.01 6.59 -1.38
N LEU A 124 -13.65 6.28 -0.13
CA LEU A 124 -14.53 6.51 1.02
C LEU A 124 -14.77 8.02 1.24
N ALA A 125 -13.74 8.85 1.13
CA ALA A 125 -13.85 10.30 1.27
C ALA A 125 -14.74 10.93 0.19
N VAL A 126 -14.72 10.41 -1.04
CA VAL A 126 -15.60 10.85 -2.13
C VAL A 126 -17.04 10.34 -1.94
N GLU A 127 -17.24 9.10 -1.49
CA GLU A 127 -18.59 8.55 -1.24
C GLU A 127 -19.35 9.34 -0.17
N VAL A 128 -18.62 9.84 0.82
CA VAL A 128 -19.16 10.59 1.95
C VAL A 128 -19.34 12.09 1.61
N LEU A 129 -18.94 12.51 0.41
CA LEU A 129 -19.12 13.85 -0.14
C LEU A 129 -20.62 14.13 -0.38
N GLY A 130 -21.14 15.21 0.21
CA GLY A 130 -22.54 15.65 0.04
C GLY A 130 -23.54 15.15 1.09
N LYS A 131 -23.12 14.28 2.02
CA LYS A 131 -23.89 13.97 3.23
C LYS A 131 -23.41 14.87 4.37
N ASP A 132 -24.28 15.22 5.33
CA ASP A 132 -23.88 15.98 6.52
C ASP A 132 -23.07 15.08 7.48
N SER A 133 -21.82 14.83 7.08
CA SER A 133 -20.99 13.71 7.53
C SER A 133 -19.71 14.19 8.23
N ARG A 134 -19.74 15.40 8.81
CA ARG A 134 -18.57 16.04 9.44
C ARG A 134 -17.86 15.13 10.45
N LYS A 135 -18.60 14.31 11.20
CA LYS A 135 -18.03 13.32 12.14
C LYS A 135 -17.24 12.23 11.42
N VAL A 136 -17.75 11.71 10.30
CA VAL A 136 -17.09 10.69 9.49
C VAL A 136 -15.85 11.28 8.80
N ASN A 137 -15.95 12.49 8.23
CA ASN A 137 -14.80 13.18 7.64
C ASN A 137 -13.66 13.39 8.63
N LYS A 138 -13.95 13.71 9.91
CA LYS A 138 -12.93 13.77 10.97
C LYS A 138 -12.25 12.42 11.23
N ARG A 139 -13.00 11.32 11.18
CA ARG A 139 -12.46 9.95 11.37
C ARG A 139 -11.61 9.52 10.17
N ILE A 140 -12.05 9.82 8.95
CA ILE A 140 -11.28 9.61 7.72
C ILE A 140 -9.97 10.41 7.79
N LYS A 141 -10.05 11.71 8.13
CA LYS A 141 -8.87 12.56 8.32
C LYS A 141 -7.90 11.97 9.35
N SER A 142 -8.41 11.52 10.49
CA SER A 142 -7.56 10.90 11.52
C SER A 142 -6.80 9.67 11.00
N LEU A 143 -7.41 8.85 10.14
CA LEU A 143 -6.69 7.75 9.50
C LEU A 143 -5.62 8.25 8.51
N VAL A 144 -5.92 9.30 7.72
CA VAL A 144 -4.92 9.91 6.82
C VAL A 144 -3.74 10.49 7.60
N GLU A 145 -3.98 11.10 8.77
CA GLU A 145 -2.91 11.59 9.65
C GLU A 145 -2.04 10.45 10.17
N VAL A 146 -2.63 9.30 10.51
CA VAL A 146 -1.88 8.09 10.89
C VAL A 146 -1.02 7.59 9.73
N ILE A 147 -1.56 7.56 8.51
CA ILE A 147 -0.81 7.17 7.29
C ILE A 147 0.38 8.11 7.06
N ILE A 148 0.17 9.43 7.15
CA ILE A 148 1.24 10.43 7.00
C ILE A 148 2.27 10.30 8.13
N GLY A 149 1.84 10.00 9.34
CA GLY A 149 2.74 9.70 10.46
C GLY A 149 3.62 8.49 10.20
N TYR A 150 3.05 7.41 9.64
CA TYR A 150 3.80 6.22 9.24
C TYR A 150 4.81 6.53 8.11
N ILE A 151 4.40 7.28 7.08
CA ILE A 151 5.31 7.77 6.02
C ILE A 151 6.48 8.54 6.63
N SER A 152 6.18 9.48 7.54
CA SER A 152 7.22 10.29 8.19
C SER A 152 8.19 9.42 9.00
N MET A 153 7.69 8.40 9.70
CA MET A 153 8.50 7.44 10.43
C MET A 153 9.40 6.62 9.51
N CYS A 154 8.91 6.18 8.35
CA CYS A 154 9.71 5.50 7.34
C CYS A 154 10.87 6.40 6.86
N CYS A 155 10.59 7.67 6.55
CA CYS A 155 11.64 8.58 6.10
C CYS A 155 12.68 8.95 7.17
N CYS A 156 12.33 8.91 8.46
CA CYS A 156 13.26 9.16 9.56
C CYS A 156 14.29 8.04 9.74
N LYS A 157 13.99 6.81 9.32
CA LYS A 157 15.01 5.77 9.17
C LYS A 157 15.90 6.22 8.01
N ARG A 158 17.01 6.90 8.32
CA ARG A 158 17.97 7.38 7.32
C ARG A 158 18.17 6.30 6.26
N PHE A 159 18.17 6.68 4.98
CA PHE A 159 18.67 5.89 3.85
C PHE A 159 20.15 5.45 4.00
N SER A 160 20.76 5.67 5.17
CA SER A 160 22.11 5.23 5.50
C SER A 160 22.11 3.72 5.59
N GLU A 161 22.74 3.10 4.59
CA GLU A 161 22.88 1.66 4.38
C GLU A 161 21.72 0.98 3.66
N GLU A 162 20.96 1.69 2.81
CA GLU A 162 20.21 1.00 1.76
C GLU A 162 21.22 0.41 0.76
N SER A 163 21.63 -0.83 1.04
CA SER A 163 22.34 -1.68 0.10
C SER A 163 21.67 -1.57 -1.27
N GLU A 164 22.50 -1.50 -2.32
CA GLU A 164 22.19 -1.55 -3.75
C GLU A 164 21.44 -2.84 -4.17
N ASN A 165 20.50 -3.34 -3.36
CA ASN A 165 19.55 -4.37 -3.76
C ASN A 165 18.42 -3.69 -4.53
N ILE A 166 18.83 -3.30 -5.74
CA ILE A 166 18.04 -2.99 -6.92
C ILE A 166 17.16 -4.21 -7.20
N ASP A 167 16.06 -4.35 -6.45
CA ASP A 167 14.90 -5.17 -6.84
C ASP A 167 14.10 -4.30 -7.83
N MET A 168 14.71 -4.00 -8.99
CA MET A 168 14.25 -2.94 -9.88
C MET A 168 13.24 -3.36 -10.94
N ASP A 169 12.93 -4.65 -11.06
CA ASP A 169 11.94 -5.09 -12.04
C ASP A 169 10.83 -5.88 -11.36
N LEU A 170 9.61 -5.39 -11.53
CA LEU A 170 8.42 -6.18 -11.24
C LEU A 170 8.41 -7.41 -12.15
N VAL A 171 7.93 -8.55 -11.64
CA VAL A 171 7.77 -9.77 -12.45
C VAL A 171 6.67 -9.63 -13.52
N ILE A 172 5.79 -8.64 -13.37
CA ILE A 172 4.69 -8.29 -14.28
C ILE A 172 4.57 -6.76 -14.40
N PRO A 173 3.89 -6.24 -15.44
CA PRO A 173 3.59 -4.81 -15.55
C PRO A 173 2.86 -4.25 -14.32
N VAL A 174 3.13 -2.98 -13.97
CA VAL A 174 2.52 -2.31 -12.82
C VAL A 174 1.00 -2.20 -12.96
N GLU A 175 0.51 -2.07 -14.19
CA GLU A 175 -0.91 -1.99 -14.52
C GLU A 175 -1.64 -3.28 -14.14
N ASP A 176 -1.03 -4.42 -14.44
CA ASP A 176 -1.56 -5.73 -14.09
C ASP A 176 -1.61 -5.90 -12.57
N LEU A 177 -0.58 -5.44 -11.85
CA LEU A 177 -0.54 -5.44 -10.39
C LEU A 177 -1.61 -4.54 -9.77
N VAL A 178 -1.82 -3.36 -10.34
CA VAL A 178 -2.86 -2.43 -9.92
C VAL A 178 -4.26 -2.98 -10.21
N SER A 179 -4.44 -3.74 -11.29
CA SER A 179 -5.71 -4.43 -11.61
C SER A 179 -6.13 -5.49 -10.57
N ILE A 180 -5.22 -5.90 -9.69
CA ILE A 180 -5.53 -6.76 -8.53
C ILE A 180 -6.19 -5.94 -7.40
N TRP A 181 -6.18 -4.61 -7.48
CA TRP A 181 -6.85 -3.72 -6.54
C TRP A 181 -8.08 -3.06 -7.14
N ILE A 182 -8.02 -2.62 -8.39
CA ILE A 182 -9.12 -1.98 -9.10
C ILE A 182 -9.82 -2.94 -10.07
N ASP A 183 -11.04 -2.63 -10.48
CA ASP A 183 -11.68 -3.38 -11.58
C ASP A 183 -10.86 -3.22 -12.86
N ARG A 184 -10.70 -4.30 -13.64
CA ARG A 184 -9.73 -4.40 -14.75
C ARG A 184 -9.86 -3.42 -15.91
N ASN A 185 -10.95 -2.67 -16.00
CA ASN A 185 -11.15 -1.68 -17.05
C ASN A 185 -10.65 -0.28 -16.66
N VAL A 186 -9.90 -0.22 -15.56
CA VAL A 186 -9.53 1.03 -14.92
C VAL A 186 -8.00 1.16 -15.00
N ASN A 187 -7.54 2.36 -15.36
CA ASN A 187 -6.13 2.66 -15.55
C ASN A 187 -5.45 3.04 -14.22
N LEU A 188 -4.11 3.08 -14.23
CA LEU A 188 -3.28 3.52 -13.10
C LEU A 188 -3.69 4.90 -12.57
N GLN A 189 -4.10 5.80 -13.44
CA GLN A 189 -4.59 7.13 -13.09
C GLN A 189 -5.79 7.09 -12.14
N SER A 190 -6.70 6.13 -12.31
CA SER A 190 -7.85 6.03 -11.40
C SER A 190 -7.45 5.46 -10.05
N PHE A 191 -6.33 4.75 -9.95
CA PHE A 191 -5.78 4.24 -8.70
C PHE A 191 -5.03 5.32 -7.90
N LEU A 192 -4.55 6.36 -8.58
CA LEU A 192 -3.87 7.53 -8.00
C LEU A 192 -4.59 8.83 -8.43
N PRO A 193 -5.83 9.04 -7.95
CA PRO A 193 -6.75 10.03 -8.53
C PRO A 193 -6.42 11.51 -8.21
N LEU A 194 -5.53 11.82 -7.27
CA LEU A 194 -5.19 13.20 -6.91
C LEU A 194 -3.92 13.72 -7.61
N VAL A 195 -3.01 12.84 -8.01
CA VAL A 195 -1.85 13.21 -8.84
C VAL A 195 -2.21 13.31 -10.31
N SER A 196 -1.37 14.02 -11.09
CA SER A 196 -1.65 14.26 -12.51
C SER A 196 -1.39 13.04 -13.39
N ASN A 197 -1.96 13.09 -14.60
CA ASN A 197 -1.80 12.02 -15.59
C ASN A 197 -0.36 11.90 -16.06
N GLU A 198 0.37 13.01 -16.15
CA GLU A 198 1.78 12.97 -16.54
C GLU A 198 2.61 12.20 -15.50
N ILE A 199 2.34 12.41 -14.20
CA ILE A 199 3.00 11.71 -13.10
C ILE A 199 2.68 10.21 -13.16
N CYS A 200 1.42 9.86 -13.40
CA CYS A 200 1.02 8.46 -13.55
C CYS A 200 1.68 7.79 -14.76
N GLY A 201 1.74 8.47 -15.91
CA GLY A 201 2.37 7.94 -17.13
C GLY A 201 3.85 7.61 -16.95
N MET A 202 4.58 8.38 -16.14
CA MET A 202 5.99 8.10 -15.85
C MET A 202 6.22 6.79 -15.10
N ILE A 203 5.25 6.29 -14.34
CA ILE A 203 5.34 4.99 -13.64
C ILE A 203 5.41 3.84 -14.67
N SER A 204 4.67 3.97 -15.76
CA SER A 204 4.58 2.97 -16.84
C SER A 204 5.73 3.10 -17.85
N GLU A 205 6.14 4.33 -18.19
CA GLU A 205 7.05 4.60 -19.31
C GLU A 205 8.55 4.40 -19.00
N ARG A 206 8.98 4.66 -17.75
CA ARG A 206 10.42 4.72 -17.40
C ARG A 206 10.98 3.42 -16.83
N GLY A 207 10.20 2.35 -16.83
CA GLY A 207 10.44 1.19 -16.00
C GLY A 207 9.99 1.43 -14.56
N PHE A 208 9.46 0.41 -13.92
CA PHE A 208 8.88 0.54 -12.59
C PHE A 208 9.95 0.88 -11.57
N ASN A 209 9.77 1.99 -10.84
CA ASN A 209 10.70 2.40 -9.79
C ASN A 209 9.93 2.55 -8.47
N VAL A 210 10.27 1.69 -7.49
CA VAL A 210 9.64 1.69 -6.16
C VAL A 210 9.81 3.03 -5.46
N ASN A 211 10.97 3.69 -5.59
CA ASN A 211 11.22 5.01 -5.00
C ASN A 211 10.33 6.08 -5.64
N TYR A 212 10.12 6.00 -6.95
CA TYR A 212 9.20 6.91 -7.65
C TYR A 212 7.77 6.69 -7.18
N LEU A 213 7.29 5.44 -7.14
CA LEU A 213 5.95 5.13 -6.63
C LEU A 213 5.78 5.59 -5.17
N ALA A 214 6.78 5.37 -4.32
CA ALA A 214 6.77 5.87 -2.94
C ALA A 214 6.58 7.40 -2.91
N GLY A 215 7.32 8.12 -3.75
CA GLY A 215 7.17 9.56 -3.95
C GLY A 215 5.73 9.96 -4.29
N VAL A 216 5.15 9.28 -5.28
CA VAL A 216 3.78 9.52 -5.73
C VAL A 216 2.75 9.25 -4.62
N VAL A 217 2.92 8.15 -3.87
CA VAL A 217 2.03 7.80 -2.75
C VAL A 217 2.10 8.83 -1.62
N MET A 218 3.28 9.39 -1.33
CA MET A 218 3.43 10.47 -0.35
C MET A 218 2.63 11.71 -0.76
N VAL A 219 2.72 12.11 -2.04
CA VAL A 219 1.98 13.25 -2.58
C VAL A 219 0.48 12.98 -2.56
N GLU A 220 0.04 11.83 -3.05
CA GLU A 220 -1.38 11.42 -3.05
C GLU A 220 -1.98 11.48 -1.63
N ALA A 221 -1.30 10.91 -0.62
CA ALA A 221 -1.76 10.93 0.76
C ALA A 221 -1.85 12.35 1.34
N PHE A 222 -0.88 13.21 1.00
CA PHE A 222 -0.87 14.59 1.46
C PHE A 222 -1.96 15.42 0.79
N LEU A 223 -2.14 15.30 -0.53
CA LEU A 223 -3.25 15.94 -1.25
C LEU A 223 -4.60 15.51 -0.68
N LEU A 224 -4.74 14.23 -0.31
CA LEU A 224 -5.95 13.73 0.34
C LEU A 224 -6.20 14.40 1.69
N LYS A 225 -5.16 14.59 2.52
CA LYS A 225 -5.25 15.35 3.78
C LYS A 225 -5.73 16.77 3.52
N LEU A 226 -5.11 17.49 2.57
CA LEU A 226 -5.50 18.87 2.24
C LEU A 226 -6.96 18.96 1.78
N CYS A 227 -7.41 18.02 0.93
CA CYS A 227 -8.80 17.94 0.50
C CYS A 227 -9.75 17.80 1.69
N LEU A 228 -9.40 16.97 2.68
CA LEU A 228 -10.20 16.79 3.90
C LEU A 228 -10.17 18.02 4.82
N ASP A 229 -9.02 18.68 4.93
CA ASP A 229 -8.85 19.90 5.72
C ASP A 229 -9.70 21.05 5.20
N LEU A 230 -9.70 21.25 3.88
CA LEU A 230 -10.59 22.20 3.20
C LEU A 230 -12.07 21.87 3.46
N ARG A 231 -12.44 20.58 3.40
CA ARG A 231 -13.83 20.13 3.64
C ARG A 231 -14.30 20.32 5.08
N ILE A 232 -13.40 20.19 6.06
CA ILE A 232 -13.71 20.37 7.49
C ILE A 232 -13.73 21.86 7.87
N GLY A 233 -13.29 22.75 6.97
CA GLY A 233 -13.30 24.20 7.14
C GLY A 233 -12.11 24.70 7.95
N ILE A 234 -10.94 24.08 7.78
CA ILE A 234 -9.69 24.59 8.38
C ILE A 234 -9.33 25.93 7.74
N GLU A 235 -8.90 26.87 8.57
CA GLU A 235 -8.52 28.22 8.14
C GLU A 235 -7.37 28.19 7.12
N GLY A 236 -7.47 29.02 6.08
CA GLY A 236 -6.50 29.06 4.99
C GLY A 236 -5.06 29.34 5.45
N ILE A 237 -4.88 30.14 6.51
CA ILE A 237 -3.55 30.44 7.08
C ILE A 237 -2.90 29.19 7.68
N VAL A 238 -3.71 28.35 8.35
CA VAL A 238 -3.23 27.08 8.93
C VAL A 238 -2.85 26.12 7.80
N LEU A 239 -3.68 26.04 6.76
CA LEU A 239 -3.41 25.20 5.59
C LEU A 239 -2.13 25.64 4.86
N GLU A 240 -1.92 26.95 4.69
CA GLU A 240 -0.71 27.51 4.09
C GLU A 240 0.55 27.14 4.89
N LYS A 241 0.48 27.22 6.22
CA LYS A 241 1.59 26.83 7.09
C LYS A 241 1.90 25.33 6.99
N GLU A 242 0.88 24.50 6.94
CA GLU A 242 1.04 23.04 6.76
C GLU A 242 1.62 22.71 5.38
N LEU A 243 1.14 23.35 4.32
CA LEU A 243 1.67 23.26 2.96
C LEU A 243 3.17 23.59 2.92
N LYS A 244 3.57 24.74 3.49
CA LYS A 244 4.99 25.13 3.58
C LYS A 244 5.82 24.12 4.36
N SER A 245 5.33 23.67 5.51
CA SER A 245 6.05 22.71 6.35
C SER A 245 6.22 21.37 5.64
N TRP A 246 5.19 20.90 4.94
CA TRP A 246 5.26 19.68 4.15
C TRP A 246 6.19 19.82 2.95
N ALA A 247 6.12 20.92 2.20
CA ALA A 247 7.03 21.17 1.08
C ALA A 247 8.50 21.14 1.54
N VAL A 248 8.81 21.80 2.65
CA VAL A 248 10.14 21.75 3.26
C VAL A 248 10.50 20.32 3.66
N ALA A 249 9.64 19.62 4.42
CA ALA A 249 9.91 18.26 4.88
C ALA A 249 10.10 17.25 3.74
N SER A 250 9.31 17.36 2.66
CA SER A 250 9.42 16.53 1.46
C SER A 250 10.78 16.66 0.78
N ILE A 251 11.32 17.89 0.72
CA ILE A 251 12.63 18.17 0.13
C ILE A 251 13.76 17.81 1.10
N SER A 252 13.69 18.25 2.35
CA SER A 252 14.82 18.20 3.30
C SER A 252 14.93 16.89 4.08
N SER A 253 13.80 16.23 4.34
CA SER A 253 13.73 15.11 5.30
C SER A 253 13.34 13.81 4.62
N PHE A 254 12.37 13.85 3.71
CA PHE A 254 11.91 12.66 3.01
C PHE A 254 12.83 12.26 1.85
N HIS A 255 13.79 13.12 1.48
CA HIS A 255 14.70 12.94 0.33
C HIS A 255 13.95 12.43 -0.90
N ASN A 256 12.70 12.88 -1.06
CA ASN A 256 11.91 12.50 -2.21
C ASN A 256 12.56 13.17 -3.40
N PHE A 257 13.32 12.41 -4.19
CA PHE A 257 13.99 12.90 -5.39
C PHE A 257 12.98 13.38 -6.46
N TYR A 258 11.69 13.10 -6.27
CA TYR A 258 10.58 13.51 -7.12
C TYR A 258 9.62 14.41 -6.35
N PHE A 259 9.91 15.71 -6.34
CA PHE A 259 8.98 16.72 -5.86
C PHE A 259 7.99 17.04 -7.00
N PHE A 260 6.69 16.88 -6.73
CA PHE A 260 5.61 17.13 -7.68
C PHE A 260 4.79 18.37 -7.27
#